data_AF-A0A662Q4A0-F1
#
_entry.id   AF-A0A662Q4A0-F1
#
_cell.length_a   1.000
_cell.length_b   1.000
_cell.length_c   1.000
_cell.angle_alpha   90.00
_cell.angle_beta   90.00
_cell.angle_gamma   90.00
#
_symmetry.space_group_name_H-M   'P 1'
#
loop_
_entity.id
_entity.type
_entity.pdbx_description
1 polymer ?
#
loop_
_entity_poly.entity_id
_entity_poly.type
_entity_poly.pdbx_seq_one_letter_code
_entity_poly.pdbx_strand_id
1 'polypeptide(L)'
;MDKLLEMVEQAIERYNRYRSPEAFAKLMKAEGDRVIVEFSGSFCRSCGVYDWLEDLVYELKEVDPGYEAKLIAWSEIAEERIVAEFEVKRL
;
A
#
# COMPACT_ATOMS: atom_id res chain seq x y z
N MET A 1 1.29 -20.72 -4.49
CA MET A 1 1.03 -19.45 -3.81
C MET A 1 1.39 -18.36 -4.80
N ASP A 2 0.56 -17.33 -4.93
CA ASP A 2 0.78 -16.28 -5.92
C ASP A 2 1.95 -15.40 -5.46
N LYS A 3 3.09 -15.39 -6.17
CA LYS A 3 4.31 -14.69 -5.73
C LYS A 3 4.03 -13.21 -5.44
N LEU A 4 3.14 -12.60 -6.21
CA LEU A 4 2.70 -11.22 -6.02
C LEU A 4 2.02 -11.03 -4.66
N LEU A 5 1.11 -11.94 -4.30
CA LEU A 5 0.37 -11.89 -3.04
C LEU A 5 1.33 -11.94 -1.85
N GLU A 6 2.26 -12.90 -1.85
CA GLU A 6 3.24 -13.04 -0.77
C GLU A 6 4.12 -11.80 -0.60
N MET A 7 4.54 -11.19 -1.71
CA MET A 7 5.33 -9.96 -1.70
C MET A 7 4.53 -8.77 -1.15
N VAL A 8 3.27 -8.62 -1.58
CA VAL A 8 2.38 -7.55 -1.12
C VAL A 8 2.07 -7.69 0.36
N GLU A 9 1.80 -8.90 0.84
CA GLU A 9 1.58 -9.17 2.26
C GLU A 9 2.81 -8.79 3.09
N GLN A 10 4.01 -9.18 2.67
CA GLN A 10 5.25 -8.79 3.35
C GLN A 10 5.49 -7.28 3.37
N ALA A 11 5.22 -6.59 2.26
CA ALA A 11 5.35 -5.13 2.20
C ALA A 11 4.37 -4.44 3.15
N ILE A 12 3.13 -4.94 3.25
CA ILE A 12 2.13 -4.43 4.19
C ILE A 12 2.53 -4.68 5.65
N GLU A 13 3.10 -5.86 5.96
CA GLU A 13 3.62 -6.14 7.29
C GLU A 13 4.73 -5.16 7.70
N ARG A 14 5.66 -4.86 6.78
CA ARG A 14 6.72 -3.88 7.02
C ARG A 14 6.16 -2.47 7.18
N TYR A 15 5.26 -2.06 6.28
CA TYR A 15 4.57 -0.78 6.35
C TYR A 15 3.94 -0.58 7.73
N ASN A 16 3.14 -1.56 8.18
CA ASN A 16 2.47 -1.51 9.48
C ASN A 16 3.46 -1.47 10.63
N ARG A 17 4.59 -2.17 10.53
CA ARG A 17 5.65 -2.13 11.55
C ARG A 17 6.25 -0.72 11.72
N TYR A 18 6.39 0.05 10.64
CA TYR A 18 7.02 1.37 10.67
C TYR A 18 6.04 2.53 10.83
N ARG A 19 4.80 2.39 10.34
CA ARG A 19 3.82 3.48 10.25
C ARG A 19 2.72 3.41 11.32
N SER A 20 2.61 2.30 12.06
CA SER A 20 1.73 2.24 13.22
C SER A 20 2.23 3.13 14.36
N PRO A 21 1.34 3.80 15.11
CA PRO A 21 -0.12 3.75 15.02
C PRO A 21 -0.74 4.84 14.10
N GLU A 22 0.07 5.62 13.39
CA GLU A 22 -0.39 6.76 12.58
C GLU A 22 -1.11 6.32 11.30
N ALA A 23 -0.63 5.24 10.68
CA ALA A 23 -1.26 4.62 9.53
C ALA A 23 -1.10 3.09 9.55
N PHE A 24 -2.15 2.41 9.11
CA PHE A 24 -2.22 0.98 8.88
C PHE A 24 -2.61 0.73 7.44
N ALA A 25 -2.00 -0.26 6.80
CA ALA A 25 -2.36 -0.78 5.49
C ALA A 25 -2.95 -2.19 5.62
N LYS A 26 -3.94 -2.49 4.79
CA LYS A 26 -4.61 -3.78 4.73
C LYS A 26 -4.92 -4.15 3.29
N LEU A 27 -4.48 -5.34 2.88
CA LEU A 27 -4.80 -5.87 1.56
C LEU A 27 -6.30 -6.17 1.46
N MET A 28 -6.97 -5.56 0.49
CA MET A 28 -8.38 -5.82 0.19
C MET A 28 -8.52 -6.79 -0.99
N LYS A 29 -7.68 -6.63 -2.02
CA LYS A 29 -7.75 -7.44 -3.24
C LYS A 29 -6.39 -7.46 -3.95
N ALA A 30 -6.05 -8.60 -4.54
CA ALA A 30 -4.96 -8.73 -5.50
C ALA A 30 -5.45 -9.55 -6.70
N GLU A 31 -5.44 -8.95 -7.89
CA GLU A 31 -5.87 -9.59 -9.14
C GLU A 31 -4.97 -9.16 -10.29
N GLY A 32 -4.30 -10.11 -10.93
CA GLY A 32 -3.38 -9.81 -12.03
C GLY A 32 -2.23 -8.92 -11.55
N ASP A 33 -2.07 -7.75 -12.16
CA ASP A 33 -1.12 -6.71 -11.79
C ASP A 33 -1.73 -5.60 -10.94
N ARG A 34 -2.96 -5.78 -10.41
CA ARG A 34 -3.68 -4.78 -9.63
C ARG A 34 -3.84 -5.20 -8.17
N VAL A 35 -3.53 -4.27 -7.28
CA VAL A 35 -3.59 -4.44 -5.84
C VAL A 35 -4.42 -3.32 -5.24
N ILE A 36 -5.43 -3.67 -4.44
CA ILE A 36 -6.27 -2.72 -3.72
C ILE A 36 -5.93 -2.81 -2.24
N VAL A 37 -5.56 -1.68 -1.65
CA VAL A 37 -5.15 -1.58 -0.26
C VAL A 37 -6.01 -0.54 0.44
N GLU A 38 -6.60 -0.92 1.56
CA GLU A 38 -7.21 0.01 2.50
C GLU A 38 -6.13 0.54 3.41
N PHE A 39 -6.08 1.86 3.56
CA PHE A 39 -5.32 2.50 4.61
C PHE A 39 -6.28 3.05 5.64
N SER A 40 -5.91 2.93 6.91
CA SER A 40 -6.65 3.54 8.02
C SER A 40 -5.71 4.10 9.07
N GLY A 41 -6.12 5.14 9.77
CA GLY A 41 -5.31 5.73 10.83
C GLY A 41 -5.60 7.21 10.96
N SER A 42 -5.02 7.85 11.98
CA SER A 42 -5.30 9.25 12.23
C SER A 42 -4.83 10.20 11.13
N PHE A 43 -4.06 9.67 10.16
CA PHE A 43 -3.48 10.31 8.99
C PHE A 43 -3.17 11.77 9.27
N CYS A 44 -1.92 12.08 9.56
CA CYS A 44 -1.49 13.46 9.73
C CYS A 44 -2.09 14.34 8.62
N ARG A 45 -3.10 15.16 8.98
CA ARG A 45 -3.91 15.94 8.03
C ARG A 45 -3.06 16.95 7.25
N SER A 46 -1.88 17.26 7.80
CA SER A 46 -0.86 18.14 7.23
C SER A 46 0.18 17.40 6.38
N CYS A 47 0.34 16.08 6.53
CA CYS A 47 1.41 15.30 5.89
C CYS A 47 1.06 14.87 4.46
N GLY A 48 -0.21 15.01 4.07
CA GLY A 48 -0.69 14.67 2.74
C GLY A 48 -0.88 13.17 2.58
N VAL A 49 -2.02 12.79 1.99
CA VAL A 49 -2.38 11.38 1.77
C VAL A 49 -1.34 10.65 0.92
N TYR A 50 -0.72 11.33 -0.05
CA TYR A 50 0.25 10.74 -0.96
C TYR A 50 1.49 10.16 -0.26
N ASP A 51 2.00 10.80 0.80
CA ASP A 51 3.20 10.32 1.51
C ASP A 51 2.98 8.90 2.05
N TRP A 52 1.82 8.66 2.67
CA TRP A 52 1.41 7.35 3.18
C TRP A 52 1.21 6.30 2.09
N LEU A 53 0.79 6.70 0.90
CA LEU A 53 0.60 5.79 -0.23
C LEU A 53 1.92 5.45 -0.93
N GLU A 54 2.80 6.45 -1.10
CA GLU A 54 4.14 6.30 -1.67
C GLU A 54 5.04 5.46 -0.77
N ASP A 55 4.90 5.55 0.55
CA ASP A 55 5.60 4.69 1.50
C ASP A 55 5.38 3.20 1.23
N LEU A 56 4.14 2.79 0.91
CA LEU A 56 3.89 1.39 0.56
C LEU A 56 4.58 1.00 -0.75
N VAL A 57 4.69 1.93 -1.71
CA VAL A 57 5.46 1.69 -2.95
C VAL A 57 6.93 1.47 -2.64
N TYR A 58 7.51 2.22 -1.70
CA TYR A 58 8.88 1.99 -1.24
C TYR A 58 9.04 0.62 -0.57
N GLU A 59 8.14 0.24 0.33
CA GLU A 59 8.19 -1.08 0.99
C GLU A 59 8.08 -2.22 -0.03
N LEU A 60 7.20 -2.11 -1.03
CA LEU A 60 7.08 -3.10 -2.12
C LEU A 60 8.39 -3.26 -2.89
N LYS A 61 9.05 -2.14 -3.20
CA LYS A 61 10.34 -2.13 -3.91
C LYS A 61 11.48 -2.71 -3.06
N GLU A 62 11.46 -2.49 -1.75
CA GLU A 62 12.46 -3.07 -0.84
C GLU A 62 12.29 -4.60 -0.67
N VAL A 63 11.05 -5.09 -0.68
CA VAL A 63 10.77 -6.53 -0.58
C VAL A 63 11.24 -7.29 -1.82
N ASP A 64 10.92 -6.81 -3.03
CA ASP A 64 11.42 -7.40 -4.28
C ASP A 64 11.72 -6.30 -5.32
N PRO A 65 13.00 -5.94 -5.53
CA PRO A 65 13.40 -4.93 -6.51
C PRO A 65 13.15 -5.35 -7.97
N GLY A 66 12.71 -6.58 -8.22
CA GLY A 66 12.24 -7.04 -9.53
C GLY A 66 10.81 -6.62 -9.83
N TYR A 67 10.12 -5.94 -8.91
CA TYR A 67 8.81 -5.36 -9.13
C TYR A 67 8.82 -3.83 -8.98
N GLU A 68 7.95 -3.19 -9.75
CA GLU A 68 7.65 -1.77 -9.67
C GLU A 68 6.17 -1.60 -9.35
N ALA A 69 5.87 -0.83 -8.30
CA ALA A 69 4.52 -0.45 -7.94
C ALA A 69 4.26 1.03 -8.30
N LYS A 70 3.05 1.31 -8.78
CA LYS A 70 2.60 2.66 -9.13
C LYS A 70 1.21 2.89 -8.57
N LEU A 71 1.01 4.02 -7.90
CA LEU A 71 -0.31 4.49 -7.50
C LEU A 71 -1.12 4.85 -8.75
N ILE A 72 -2.31 4.26 -8.88
CA ILE A 72 -3.21 4.50 -10.01
C ILE A 72 -4.30 5.49 -9.61
N ALA A 73 -4.95 5.20 -8.50
CA ALA A 73 -6.03 6.01 -7.96
C ALA A 73 -6.13 5.81 -6.46
N TRP A 74 -6.71 6.78 -5.77
CA TRP A 74 -7.14 6.61 -4.40
C TRP A 74 -8.42 7.39 -4.16
N SER A 75 -9.17 7.00 -3.12
CA SER A 75 -10.39 7.68 -2.70
C SER A 75 -10.57 7.54 -1.20
N GLU A 76 -11.14 8.58 -0.59
CA GLU A 76 -11.58 8.53 0.80
C GLU A 76 -12.94 7.83 0.88
N ILE A 77 -13.04 6.81 1.74
CA ILE A 77 -14.26 6.02 1.91
C ILE A 77 -14.95 6.30 3.25
N ALA A 78 -14.22 6.83 4.23
CA ALA A 78 -14.72 7.33 5.50
C ALA A 78 -13.68 8.27 6.14
N GLU A 79 -14.05 8.92 7.23
CA GLU A 79 -13.08 9.63 8.07
C GLU A 79 -11.95 8.66 8.45
N GLU A 80 -10.70 9.08 8.24
CA GLU A 80 -9.51 8.29 8.59
C GLU A 80 -9.42 6.94 7.85
N ARG A 81 -10.10 6.79 6.70
CA ARG A 81 -10.02 5.60 5.83
C ARG A 81 -10.00 5.95 4.36
N ILE A 82 -8.96 5.48 3.69
CA ILE A 82 -8.79 5.63 2.24
C ILE A 82 -8.56 4.27 1.60
N VAL A 83 -8.92 4.16 0.33
CA VAL A 83 -8.57 3.00 -0.49
C VAL A 83 -7.72 3.49 -1.63
N ALA A 84 -6.60 2.80 -1.86
CA ALA A 84 -5.73 3.06 -2.99
C ALA A 84 -5.58 1.81 -3.87
N GLU A 85 -5.57 2.05 -5.17
CA GLU A 85 -5.29 1.06 -6.20
C GLU A 85 -3.86 1.26 -6.70
N PHE A 86 -3.09 0.17 -6.66
CA PHE A 86 -1.74 0.11 -7.17
C PHE A 86 -1.67 -0.84 -8.35
N GLU A 87 -0.91 -0.45 -9.36
CA GLU A 87 -0.42 -1.34 -10.40
C GLU A 87 0.96 -1.86 -9.99
N VAL A 88 1.14 -3.18 -9.93
CA VAL A 88 2.37 -3.83 -9.52
C VAL A 88 2.84 -4.76 -10.64
N LYS A 89 3.93 -4.35 -11.31
CA LYS A 89 4.46 -5.03 -12.49
C LYS A 89 5.86 -5.55 -12.24
N ARG A 90 6.15 -6.71 -12.84
CA ARG A 90 7.51 -7.25 -12.88
C ARG A 90 8.34 -6.50 -13.93
N LEU A 91 9.57 -6.12 -13.58
CA LEU A 91 10.56 -5.50 -14.46
C LEU A 91 11.19 -6.51 -15.43
#